data_AF-A0A0B1T9S7-F1
#
_entry.id   AF-A0A0B1T9S7-F1
#
_cell.length_a   1.000
_cell.length_b   1.000
_cell.length_c   1.000
_cell.angle_alpha   90.00
_cell.angle_beta   90.00
_cell.angle_gamma   90.00
#
_symmetry.space_group_name_H-M   'P 1'
#
loop_
_entity.id
_entity.type
_entity.pdbx_description
1 polymer ?
#
loop_
_entity_poly.entity_id
_entity_poly.type
_entity_poly.pdbx_seq_one_letter_code
_entity_poly.pdbx_strand_id
1 'polypeptide(L)'
;MIYCGGKLLQAVNAVQLYNDSKTFVDRPMKEGRDGATLTQGVRDKVSATHCELADWSPHPESFDLILDEDLRTFALKLNDIWKNLCREMKQEVKNSPERFSLIYVPHPFIVPGGRFREFYYWDAYWILKGLLKSGMTDTAKNMILNFAYLIDNYGFVPNGGRVYYLRRSQPPMFIPIVYDYYLATKDKDFVLDMLPLMEKEIQFWMDNRSVNITMDGVSFNMYQYRASSTVPRPESYRQDVITAENATDDNEKLLLYQNIASAAEAGWDFSTRWFADKESLASVETTNILPVDLNAFICYNLHILGNLHGEVGKFSTVLFSPSNCEVNCSLGNEQKSNTWITEYIKFRGRFEKVFYVEEAKGWYDYNLRSKKHNTEFYASMAAPLYTQCYDPLSTSKTDDLYNKLEEMGVFNFTGGIPTR
;
A
#
# COMPACT_ATOMS: atom_id res chain seq x y z
N MET A 1 -22.10 -13.10 -2.77
CA MET A 1 -22.17 -11.88 -1.94
C MET A 1 -22.23 -10.69 -2.87
N ILE A 2 -23.23 -9.81 -2.73
CA ILE A 2 -23.49 -8.69 -3.66
C ILE A 2 -22.26 -7.81 -3.88
N TYR A 3 -21.43 -7.67 -2.85
CA TYR A 3 -20.22 -6.84 -2.88
C TYR A 3 -19.09 -7.40 -3.74
N CYS A 4 -19.08 -8.69 -4.05
CA CYS A 4 -18.00 -9.33 -4.79
C CYS A 4 -18.41 -9.84 -6.18
N GLY A 5 -19.72 -9.99 -6.45
CA GLY A 5 -20.23 -10.48 -7.73
C GLY A 5 -21.69 -10.93 -7.68
N GLY A 6 -22.21 -11.32 -8.84
CA GLY A 6 -23.55 -11.91 -9.01
C GLY A 6 -24.47 -11.14 -9.97
N LYS A 7 -25.61 -11.75 -10.30
CA LYS A 7 -26.57 -11.22 -11.29
C LYS A 7 -27.11 -9.83 -10.95
N LEU A 8 -27.28 -9.52 -9.66
CA LEU A 8 -27.74 -8.20 -9.23
C LEU A 8 -26.70 -7.11 -9.53
N LEU A 9 -25.43 -7.35 -9.20
CA LEU A 9 -24.34 -6.41 -9.50
C LEU A 9 -24.22 -6.19 -11.01
N GLN A 10 -24.31 -7.28 -11.79
CA GLN A 10 -24.33 -7.23 -13.25
C GLN A 10 -25.48 -6.37 -13.77
N ALA A 11 -26.71 -6.63 -13.34
CA ALA A 11 -27.90 -5.91 -13.79
C ALA A 11 -27.80 -4.42 -13.48
N VAL A 12 -27.40 -4.06 -12.25
CA VAL A 12 -27.26 -2.65 -11.82
C VAL A 12 -26.24 -1.89 -12.67
N ASN A 13 -25.13 -2.52 -13.00
CA ASN A 13 -24.10 -1.91 -13.83
C ASN A 13 -24.50 -1.84 -15.31
N ALA A 14 -25.17 -2.88 -15.83
CA ALA A 14 -25.64 -2.95 -17.21
C ALA A 14 -26.69 -1.87 -17.52
N VAL A 15 -27.63 -1.61 -16.60
CA VAL A 15 -28.64 -0.54 -16.77
C VAL A 15 -28.14 0.84 -16.35
N GLN A 16 -26.87 0.96 -15.94
CA GLN A 16 -26.25 2.21 -15.48
C GLN A 16 -27.07 2.93 -14.39
N LEU A 17 -27.58 2.18 -13.41
CA LEU A 17 -28.43 2.75 -12.35
C LEU A 17 -27.73 3.88 -11.57
N TYR A 18 -26.40 3.85 -11.51
CA TYR A 18 -25.55 4.90 -10.95
C TYR A 18 -24.46 5.29 -11.95
N ASN A 19 -24.10 6.59 -11.94
CA ASN A 19 -22.98 7.09 -12.76
C ASN A 19 -21.66 6.40 -12.38
N ASP A 20 -21.48 6.14 -11.09
CA ASP A 20 -20.31 5.49 -10.51
C ASP A 20 -20.66 4.10 -9.94
N SER A 21 -20.03 3.07 -10.48
CA SER A 21 -20.15 1.65 -10.08
C SER A 21 -19.89 1.43 -8.58
N LYS A 22 -18.96 2.19 -7.98
CA LYS A 22 -18.65 2.12 -6.53
C LYS A 22 -19.84 2.50 -5.66
N THR A 23 -20.72 3.38 -6.14
CA THR A 23 -21.91 3.84 -5.39
C THR A 23 -22.80 2.68 -4.97
N PHE A 24 -22.90 1.63 -5.79
CA PHE A 24 -23.74 0.48 -5.48
C PHE A 24 -23.09 -0.44 -4.45
N VAL A 25 -21.82 -0.80 -4.65
CA VAL A 25 -21.11 -1.76 -3.79
C VAL A 25 -20.72 -1.19 -2.43
N ASP A 26 -20.77 0.14 -2.26
CA ASP A 26 -20.57 0.80 -0.96
C ASP A 26 -21.81 0.80 -0.06
N ARG A 27 -23.00 0.52 -0.61
CA ARG A 27 -24.26 0.65 0.12
C ARG A 27 -24.48 -0.53 1.06
N PRO A 28 -24.88 -0.28 2.31
CA PRO A 28 -25.27 -1.34 3.23
C PRO A 28 -26.59 -2.00 2.82
N MET A 29 -26.68 -3.30 3.04
CA MET A 29 -27.91 -4.08 2.88
C MET A 29 -28.88 -3.82 4.05
N LYS A 30 -30.19 -3.87 3.78
CA LYS A 30 -31.21 -3.78 4.85
C LYS A 30 -31.21 -5.04 5.70
N GLU A 31 -31.24 -6.21 5.06
CA GLU A 31 -31.32 -7.52 5.71
C GLU A 31 -30.54 -8.56 4.90
N GLY A 32 -30.08 -9.62 5.59
CA GLY A 32 -29.55 -10.83 4.97
C GLY A 32 -28.27 -10.66 4.14
N ARG A 33 -27.95 -11.71 3.36
CA ARG A 33 -26.76 -11.79 2.47
C ARG A 33 -27.11 -11.84 0.98
N ASP A 34 -28.39 -11.95 0.65
CA ASP A 34 -28.91 -12.10 -0.70
C ASP A 34 -29.29 -10.76 -1.36
N GLY A 35 -29.38 -9.69 -0.55
CA GLY A 35 -29.86 -8.35 -0.90
C GLY A 35 -31.19 -8.34 -1.62
N ALA A 36 -32.10 -9.22 -1.23
CA ALA A 36 -33.51 -9.17 -1.63
C ALA A 36 -34.13 -7.78 -1.36
N THR A 37 -33.61 -7.06 -0.35
CA THR A 37 -33.98 -5.66 -0.09
C THR A 37 -32.74 -4.80 0.15
N LEU A 38 -32.48 -3.87 -0.78
CA LEU A 38 -31.49 -2.81 -0.58
C LEU A 38 -32.10 -1.61 0.12
N THR A 39 -31.26 -0.80 0.77
CA THR A 39 -31.71 0.44 1.40
C THR A 39 -32.22 1.43 0.33
N GLN A 40 -33.54 1.63 0.28
CA GLN A 40 -34.17 2.68 -0.54
C GLN A 40 -34.01 4.03 0.18
N GLY A 41 -33.54 5.05 -0.54
CA GLY A 41 -33.64 6.44 -0.07
C GLY A 41 -32.68 6.89 1.03
N VAL A 42 -31.41 6.49 1.02
CA VAL A 42 -30.40 7.14 1.89
C VAL A 42 -29.15 7.46 1.09
N ARG A 43 -29.10 8.66 0.53
CA ARG A 43 -27.82 9.38 0.50
C ARG A 43 -27.41 9.54 1.97
N ASP A 44 -26.18 9.16 2.31
CA ASP A 44 -25.48 9.66 3.51
C ASP A 44 -25.67 8.98 4.88
N LYS A 45 -25.98 7.69 4.99
CA LYS A 45 -25.58 6.93 6.19
C LYS A 45 -24.20 6.32 5.95
N VAL A 46 -23.17 7.15 6.09
CA VAL A 46 -21.77 6.70 6.16
C VAL A 46 -21.69 5.67 7.29
N SER A 47 -21.14 4.49 7.00
CA SER A 47 -20.93 3.42 8.00
C SER A 47 -19.84 3.76 9.02
N ALA A 48 -19.22 4.93 8.86
CA ALA A 48 -18.33 5.59 9.80
C ALA A 48 -18.84 7.01 10.13
N THR A 49 -18.58 7.50 11.33
CA THR A 49 -18.89 8.86 11.78
C THR A 49 -17.62 9.71 11.88
N HIS A 50 -17.75 11.02 12.05
CA HIS A 50 -16.60 11.84 12.44
C HIS A 50 -16.09 11.39 13.81
N CYS A 51 -14.77 11.38 13.99
CA CYS A 51 -14.14 11.09 15.26
C CYS A 51 -13.66 12.39 15.94
N GLU A 52 -13.38 12.30 17.24
CA GLU A 52 -12.62 13.33 17.96
C GLU A 52 -11.13 13.00 17.96
N LEU A 53 -10.31 14.01 17.67
CA LEU A 53 -8.85 13.90 17.66
C LEU A 53 -8.29 14.49 18.95
N ALA A 54 -8.16 13.64 19.98
CA ALA A 54 -7.79 14.09 21.33
C ALA A 54 -6.37 14.69 21.41
N ASP A 55 -5.46 14.22 20.56
CA ASP A 55 -4.07 14.67 20.47
C ASP A 55 -3.85 15.79 19.43
N TRP A 56 -4.91 16.29 18.81
CA TRP A 56 -4.80 17.40 17.87
C TRP A 56 -4.58 18.74 18.60
N SER A 57 -3.58 19.49 18.14
CA SER A 57 -3.32 20.86 18.57
C SER A 57 -3.50 21.84 17.41
N PRO A 58 -4.13 23.02 17.60
CA PRO A 58 -4.17 24.06 16.58
C PRO A 58 -2.78 24.59 16.22
N HIS A 59 -1.82 24.49 17.14
CA HIS A 59 -0.44 24.96 16.96
C HIS A 59 0.53 23.85 17.40
N PRO A 60 0.87 22.89 16.52
CA PRO A 60 1.89 21.87 16.81
C PRO A 60 3.27 22.52 17.01
N GLU A 61 3.99 22.16 18.08
CA GLU A 61 5.32 22.72 18.39
C GLU A 61 6.34 22.51 17.26
N SER A 62 6.23 21.41 16.54
CA SER A 62 7.04 21.09 15.36
C SER A 62 6.95 22.14 14.26
N PHE A 63 5.86 22.92 14.20
CA PHE A 63 5.64 23.93 13.17
C PHE A 63 6.37 25.23 13.47
N ASP A 64 6.81 25.45 14.71
CA ASP A 64 7.63 26.61 15.08
C ASP A 64 9.01 26.58 14.39
N LEU A 65 9.45 25.40 13.96
CA LEU A 65 10.68 25.20 13.17
C LEU A 65 10.56 25.70 11.73
N ILE A 66 9.34 25.95 11.22
CA ILE A 66 9.12 26.47 9.88
C ILE A 66 9.33 27.98 9.91
N LEU A 67 10.51 28.44 9.49
CA LEU A 67 10.92 29.86 9.58
C LEU A 67 10.10 30.78 8.66
N ASP A 68 9.70 30.28 7.50
CA ASP A 68 8.89 31.02 6.53
C ASP A 68 7.43 31.11 7.00
N GLU A 69 6.91 32.33 7.15
CA GLU A 69 5.58 32.59 7.71
C GLU A 69 4.45 32.08 6.80
N ASP A 70 4.62 32.15 5.48
CA ASP A 70 3.62 31.67 4.51
C ASP A 70 3.55 30.14 4.54
N LEU A 71 4.71 29.48 4.58
CA LEU A 71 4.79 28.02 4.72
C LEU A 71 4.26 27.55 6.07
N ARG A 72 4.52 28.29 7.16
CA ARG A 72 3.97 27.97 8.49
C ARG A 72 2.45 28.11 8.50
N THR A 73 1.92 29.18 7.92
CA THR A 73 0.47 29.41 7.77
C THR A 73 -0.17 28.31 6.92
N PHE A 74 0.50 27.89 5.85
CA PHE A 74 0.05 26.76 5.04
C PHE A 74 0.02 25.45 5.83
N ALA A 75 1.07 25.14 6.62
CA ALA A 75 1.11 23.96 7.48
C ALA A 75 -0.01 23.94 8.53
N LEU A 76 -0.31 25.09 9.16
CA LEU A 76 -1.42 25.21 10.10
C LEU A 76 -2.77 24.92 9.44
N LYS A 77 -2.99 25.44 8.22
CA LYS A 77 -4.19 25.13 7.42
C LYS A 77 -4.29 23.65 7.06
N LEU A 78 -3.18 22.98 6.76
CA LEU A 78 -3.16 21.53 6.52
C LEU A 78 -3.51 20.75 7.79
N ASN A 79 -2.98 21.16 8.94
CA ASN A 79 -3.28 20.53 10.23
C ASN A 79 -4.77 20.63 10.61
N ASP A 80 -5.45 21.72 10.24
CA ASP A 80 -6.90 21.84 10.44
C ASP A 80 -7.72 20.79 9.66
N ILE A 81 -7.20 20.31 8.52
CA ILE A 81 -7.90 19.35 7.65
C ILE A 81 -8.07 17.99 8.35
N TRP A 82 -7.19 17.60 9.27
CA TRP A 82 -7.28 16.32 9.98
C TRP A 82 -8.65 16.10 10.63
N LYS A 83 -9.24 17.16 11.22
CA LYS A 83 -10.57 17.13 11.84
C LYS A 83 -11.68 16.73 10.84
N ASN A 84 -11.53 17.11 9.58
CA ASN A 84 -12.51 16.80 8.53
C ASN A 84 -12.33 15.38 7.97
N LEU A 85 -11.13 14.81 8.10
CA LEU A 85 -10.77 13.51 7.54
C LEU A 85 -10.87 12.37 8.56
N CYS A 86 -10.97 12.66 9.86
CA CYS A 86 -11.10 11.58 10.83
C CYS A 86 -12.44 10.86 10.78
N ARG A 87 -12.39 9.54 10.79
CA ARG A 87 -13.54 8.65 10.80
C ARG A 87 -13.42 7.60 11.90
N GLU A 88 -14.56 7.18 12.44
CA GLU A 88 -14.67 6.08 13.39
C GLU A 88 -15.79 5.12 12.95
N MET A 89 -15.56 3.82 13.11
CA MET A 89 -16.52 2.80 12.67
C MET A 89 -17.77 2.77 13.56
N LYS A 90 -18.96 2.72 12.94
CA LYS A 90 -20.19 2.46 13.69
C LYS A 90 -20.21 1.03 14.21
N GLN A 91 -20.71 0.85 15.43
CA GLN A 91 -20.84 -0.47 16.07
C GLN A 91 -21.68 -1.47 15.24
N GLU A 92 -22.63 -0.99 14.43
CA GLU A 92 -23.41 -1.82 13.50
C GLU A 92 -22.52 -2.58 12.49
N VAL A 93 -21.41 -1.99 12.06
CA VAL A 93 -20.47 -2.63 11.12
C VAL A 93 -19.80 -3.83 11.79
N LYS A 94 -19.50 -3.75 13.10
CA LYS A 94 -18.99 -4.86 13.90
C LYS A 94 -20.04 -5.93 14.16
N ASN A 95 -21.27 -5.51 14.49
CA ASN A 95 -22.32 -6.42 14.94
C ASN A 95 -23.02 -7.16 13.79
N SER A 96 -22.99 -6.63 12.57
CA SER A 96 -23.63 -7.24 11.39
C SER A 96 -22.78 -7.07 10.13
N PRO A 97 -21.51 -7.55 10.13
CA PRO A 97 -20.54 -7.26 9.08
C PRO A 97 -20.99 -7.74 7.70
N GLU A 98 -21.80 -8.81 7.62
CA GLU A 98 -22.33 -9.33 6.37
C GLU A 98 -23.22 -8.33 5.62
N ARG A 99 -23.75 -7.31 6.31
CA ARG A 99 -24.57 -6.26 5.71
C ARG A 99 -23.75 -5.13 5.11
N PHE A 100 -22.44 -5.10 5.29
CA PHE A 100 -21.60 -3.99 4.87
C PHE A 100 -20.50 -4.49 3.94
N SER A 101 -20.14 -3.67 2.96
CA SER A 101 -18.86 -3.86 2.28
C SER A 101 -17.70 -3.29 3.07
N LEU A 102 -17.94 -2.34 3.99
CA LEU A 102 -16.90 -1.76 4.86
C LEU A 102 -16.43 -2.81 5.87
N ILE A 103 -15.12 -3.02 5.93
CA ILE A 103 -14.46 -3.89 6.90
C ILE A 103 -14.33 -3.11 8.21
N TYR A 104 -14.80 -3.71 9.30
CA TYR A 104 -14.64 -3.13 10.63
C TYR A 104 -13.17 -3.05 11.03
N VAL A 105 -12.78 -1.96 11.68
CA VAL A 105 -11.51 -1.81 12.39
C VAL A 105 -11.77 -1.16 13.76
N PRO A 106 -10.98 -1.48 14.80
CA PRO A 106 -11.31 -1.12 16.18
C PRO A 106 -11.05 0.34 16.58
N HIS A 107 -10.19 1.07 15.88
CA HIS A 107 -9.79 2.43 16.24
C HIS A 107 -10.23 3.47 15.19
N PRO A 108 -10.29 4.76 15.56
CA PRO A 108 -10.43 5.84 14.59
C PRO A 108 -9.30 5.84 13.55
N PHE A 109 -9.58 6.36 12.36
CA PHE A 109 -8.64 6.43 11.24
C PHE A 109 -8.87 7.68 10.40
N ILE A 110 -7.82 8.15 9.72
CA ILE A 110 -7.89 9.25 8.77
C ILE A 110 -8.10 8.71 7.37
N VAL A 111 -9.04 9.27 6.60
CA VAL A 111 -9.27 8.92 5.19
C VAL A 111 -8.57 9.89 4.24
N PRO A 112 -8.26 9.51 2.99
CA PRO A 112 -7.68 10.43 1.99
C PRO A 112 -8.58 11.64 1.66
N GLY A 113 -9.91 11.45 1.70
CA GLY A 113 -10.90 12.50 1.44
C GLY A 113 -11.70 12.33 0.15
N GLY A 114 -12.74 13.16 -0.02
CA GLY A 114 -13.60 13.15 -1.20
C GLY A 114 -14.43 11.86 -1.35
N ARG A 115 -14.26 11.16 -2.48
CA ARG A 115 -14.94 9.88 -2.78
C ARG A 115 -14.44 8.72 -1.91
N PHE A 116 -13.22 8.82 -1.39
CA PHE A 116 -12.59 7.78 -0.58
C PHE A 116 -13.05 7.92 0.88
N ARG A 117 -13.97 7.04 1.28
CA ARG A 117 -14.65 7.05 2.58
C ARG A 117 -14.16 5.94 3.52
N GLU A 118 -13.11 5.25 3.11
CA GLU A 118 -12.43 4.19 3.84
C GLU A 118 -10.93 4.50 3.89
N PHE A 119 -10.19 3.82 4.76
CA PHE A 119 -8.74 3.87 4.72
C PHE A 119 -8.23 3.19 3.43
N TYR A 120 -7.11 3.71 2.92
CA TYR A 120 -6.32 3.16 1.83
C TYR A 120 -4.90 2.92 2.33
N TYR A 121 -4.30 1.82 1.92
CA TYR A 121 -3.11 1.30 2.58
C TYR A 121 -1.87 2.19 2.36
N TRP A 122 -1.43 2.39 1.12
CA TRP A 122 -0.20 3.16 0.89
C TRP A 122 -0.39 4.67 1.13
N ASP A 123 -1.61 5.20 0.97
CA ASP A 123 -1.97 6.58 1.32
C ASP A 123 -1.74 6.85 2.80
N ALA A 124 -2.03 5.85 3.64
CA ALA A 124 -1.86 5.96 5.08
C ALA A 124 -0.41 6.17 5.51
N TYR A 125 0.58 5.78 4.69
CA TYR A 125 1.98 6.09 4.97
C TYR A 125 2.23 7.59 4.99
N TRP A 126 1.75 8.29 3.97
CA TRP A 126 1.91 9.74 3.84
C TRP A 126 1.08 10.50 4.87
N ILE A 127 -0.14 10.01 5.15
CA ILE A 127 -0.99 10.54 6.22
C ILE A 127 -0.28 10.41 7.57
N LEU A 128 0.28 9.23 7.88
CA LEU A 128 0.94 9.00 9.16
C LEU A 128 2.18 9.88 9.34
N LYS A 129 2.98 10.08 8.28
CA LYS A 129 4.06 11.08 8.32
C LYS A 129 3.54 12.48 8.67
N GLY A 130 2.43 12.90 8.06
CA GLY A 130 1.78 14.18 8.35
C GLY A 130 1.28 14.28 9.79
N LEU A 131 0.66 13.22 10.31
CA LEU A 131 0.19 13.14 11.70
C LEU A 131 1.36 13.25 12.69
N LEU A 132 2.45 12.50 12.47
CA LEU A 132 3.65 12.57 13.31
C LEU A 132 4.27 13.98 13.28
N LYS A 133 4.29 14.64 12.11
CA LYS A 133 4.72 16.04 12.00
C LYS A 133 3.75 17.01 12.67
N SER A 134 2.48 16.66 12.83
CA SER A 134 1.48 17.45 13.54
C SER A 134 1.45 17.17 15.05
N GLY A 135 2.37 16.34 15.57
CA GLY A 135 2.41 15.93 16.98
C GLY A 135 1.34 14.90 17.38
N MET A 136 0.61 14.35 16.41
CA MET A 136 -0.54 13.47 16.64
C MET A 136 -0.13 11.99 16.72
N THR A 137 0.65 11.64 17.74
CA THR A 137 1.21 10.29 17.91
C THR A 137 0.16 9.25 18.27
N ASP A 138 -0.87 9.60 19.05
CA ASP A 138 -1.91 8.67 19.46
C ASP A 138 -2.83 8.32 18.28
N THR A 139 -3.16 9.32 17.47
CA THR A 139 -3.89 9.11 16.21
C THR A 139 -3.08 8.24 15.25
N ALA A 140 -1.76 8.47 15.13
CA ALA A 140 -0.89 7.61 14.33
C ALA A 140 -0.87 6.15 14.85
N LYS A 141 -0.73 5.96 16.18
CA LYS A 141 -0.76 4.63 16.82
C LYS A 141 -2.07 3.89 16.54
N ASN A 142 -3.21 4.57 16.63
CA ASN A 142 -4.54 4.03 16.31
C ASN A 142 -4.63 3.53 14.86
N MET A 143 -4.07 4.27 13.90
CA MET A 143 -4.02 3.81 12.50
C MET A 143 -3.16 2.56 12.33
N ILE A 144 -2.02 2.48 13.02
CA ILE A 144 -1.16 1.28 13.02
C ILE A 144 -1.91 0.08 13.58
N LEU A 145 -2.60 0.25 14.71
CA LEU A 145 -3.40 -0.81 15.35
C LEU A 145 -4.54 -1.31 14.45
N ASN A 146 -5.12 -0.44 13.62
CA ASN A 146 -6.09 -0.86 12.61
C ASN A 146 -5.45 -1.74 11.52
N PHE A 147 -4.26 -1.41 11.04
CA PHE A 147 -3.55 -2.27 10.08
C PHE A 147 -3.11 -3.59 10.71
N ALA A 148 -2.61 -3.55 11.95
CA ALA A 148 -2.32 -4.72 12.75
C ALA A 148 -3.54 -5.66 12.85
N TYR A 149 -4.73 -5.11 13.15
CA TYR A 149 -5.98 -5.86 13.17
C TYR A 149 -6.29 -6.53 11.82
N LEU A 150 -6.07 -5.84 10.70
CA LEU A 150 -6.32 -6.40 9.37
C LEU A 150 -5.34 -7.51 9.02
N ILE A 151 -4.05 -7.34 9.33
CA ILE A 151 -3.02 -8.36 9.12
C ILE A 151 -3.32 -9.58 10.00
N ASP A 152 -3.80 -9.38 11.22
CA ASP A 152 -4.15 -10.50 12.09
C ASP A 152 -5.34 -11.31 11.53
N ASN A 153 -6.39 -10.63 11.05
CA ASN A 153 -7.60 -11.27 10.56
C ASN A 153 -7.51 -11.81 9.11
N TYR A 154 -6.73 -11.16 8.24
CA TYR A 154 -6.69 -11.45 6.80
C TYR A 154 -5.29 -11.85 6.28
N GLY A 155 -4.24 -11.69 7.08
CA GLY A 155 -2.86 -12.02 6.73
C GLY A 155 -2.09 -10.90 6.01
N PHE A 156 -2.76 -9.83 5.61
CA PHE A 156 -2.17 -8.68 4.91
C PHE A 156 -3.08 -7.45 5.04
N VAL A 157 -2.57 -6.27 4.71
CA VAL A 157 -3.41 -5.07 4.58
C VAL A 157 -4.05 -5.02 3.19
N PRO A 158 -5.38 -5.05 3.06
CA PRO A 158 -6.05 -4.91 1.76
C PRO A 158 -5.88 -3.49 1.19
N ASN A 159 -6.05 -3.34 -0.13
CA ASN A 159 -5.98 -2.04 -0.83
C ASN A 159 -6.70 -0.91 -0.09
N GLY A 160 -7.91 -1.21 0.41
CA GLY A 160 -8.61 -0.35 1.35
C GLY A 160 -9.59 -1.13 2.21
N GLY A 161 -10.33 -0.43 3.05
CA GLY A 161 -11.22 -1.03 4.05
C GLY A 161 -12.52 -1.66 3.53
N ARG A 162 -12.52 -2.34 2.38
CA ARG A 162 -13.73 -2.95 1.80
C ARG A 162 -13.55 -4.43 1.47
N VAL A 163 -14.59 -5.24 1.65
CA VAL A 163 -14.55 -6.69 1.42
C VAL A 163 -14.15 -7.08 0.00
N TYR A 164 -14.48 -6.26 -1.00
CA TYR A 164 -14.08 -6.49 -2.39
C TYR A 164 -12.61 -6.17 -2.66
N TYR A 165 -11.91 -5.54 -1.71
CA TYR A 165 -10.46 -5.36 -1.72
C TYR A 165 -9.70 -6.53 -1.08
N LEU A 166 -10.35 -7.49 -0.43
CA LEU A 166 -9.69 -8.67 0.19
C LEU A 166 -9.00 -9.63 -0.81
N ARG A 167 -8.98 -9.31 -2.10
CA ARG A 167 -8.25 -10.06 -3.14
C ARG A 167 -6.95 -9.39 -3.58
N ARG A 168 -6.63 -8.22 -3.03
CA ARG A 168 -5.44 -7.45 -3.38
C ARG A 168 -4.99 -6.53 -2.25
N SER A 169 -3.70 -6.30 -2.17
CA SER A 169 -3.10 -5.34 -1.24
C SER A 169 -2.91 -3.98 -1.94
N GLN A 170 -1.89 -3.23 -1.51
CA GLN A 170 -1.32 -2.03 -2.12
C GLN A 170 0.19 -2.04 -1.84
N PRO A 171 1.00 -1.07 -2.31
CA PRO A 171 2.42 -1.00 -1.96
C PRO A 171 2.66 -1.19 -0.44
N PRO A 172 3.55 -2.12 -0.02
CA PRO A 172 3.61 -2.62 1.35
C PRO A 172 4.32 -1.66 2.30
N MET A 173 3.54 -0.78 2.95
CA MET A 173 4.04 0.32 3.77
C MET A 173 3.86 0.14 5.29
N PHE A 174 3.29 -0.96 5.78
CA PHE A 174 3.06 -1.17 7.22
C PHE A 174 4.36 -1.15 8.03
N ILE A 175 5.40 -1.83 7.56
CA ILE A 175 6.72 -1.84 8.20
C ILE A 175 7.35 -0.43 8.25
N PRO A 176 7.41 0.34 7.14
CA PRO A 176 7.83 1.74 7.14
C PRO A 176 7.00 2.64 8.07
N ILE A 177 5.67 2.42 8.12
CA ILE A 177 4.76 3.13 9.03
C ILE A 177 5.17 2.90 10.49
N VAL A 178 5.36 1.64 10.89
CA VAL A 178 5.77 1.28 12.27
C VAL A 178 7.16 1.84 12.58
N TYR A 179 8.06 1.80 11.61
CA TYR A 179 9.40 2.37 11.75
C TYR A 179 9.41 3.88 11.95
N ASP A 180 8.64 4.64 11.16
CA ASP A 180 8.52 6.10 11.33
C ASP A 180 7.90 6.45 12.70
N TYR A 181 6.90 5.69 13.15
CA TYR A 181 6.33 5.85 14.49
C TYR A 181 7.38 5.57 15.58
N TYR A 182 8.17 4.50 15.45
CA TYR A 182 9.27 4.21 16.37
C TYR A 182 10.31 5.33 16.36
N LEU A 183 10.68 5.87 15.19
CA LEU A 183 11.64 6.96 15.11
C LEU A 183 11.16 8.21 15.86
N ALA A 184 9.86 8.52 15.78
CA ALA A 184 9.25 9.66 16.45
C ALA A 184 9.08 9.46 17.97
N THR A 185 8.70 8.26 18.42
CA THR A 185 8.27 8.02 19.81
C THR A 185 9.28 7.26 20.66
N LYS A 186 10.16 6.48 20.03
CA LYS A 186 11.04 5.48 20.67
C LYS A 186 10.29 4.43 21.49
N ASP A 187 8.99 4.21 21.22
CA ASP A 187 8.13 3.24 21.90
C ASP A 187 8.51 1.80 21.49
N LYS A 188 9.47 1.21 22.20
CA LYS A 188 10.00 -0.13 21.90
C LYS A 188 9.02 -1.25 22.22
N ASP A 189 8.20 -1.09 23.25
CA ASP A 189 7.20 -2.09 23.63
C ASP A 189 6.15 -2.21 22.53
N PHE A 190 5.68 -1.09 21.98
CA PHE A 190 4.77 -1.12 20.84
C PHE A 190 5.40 -1.76 19.60
N VAL A 191 6.67 -1.48 19.30
CA VAL A 191 7.37 -2.15 18.19
C VAL A 191 7.43 -3.66 18.42
N LEU A 192 7.72 -4.09 19.65
CA LEU A 192 7.78 -5.51 20.00
C LEU A 192 6.47 -6.22 19.70
N ASP A 193 5.34 -5.59 20.03
CA ASP A 193 4.00 -6.10 19.72
C ASP A 193 3.72 -6.18 18.20
N MET A 194 4.29 -5.27 17.41
CA MET A 194 4.07 -5.21 15.96
C MET A 194 4.95 -6.18 15.16
N LEU A 195 6.09 -6.64 15.69
CA LEU A 195 7.04 -7.50 14.95
C LEU A 195 6.40 -8.76 14.35
N PRO A 196 5.60 -9.56 15.08
CA PRO A 196 4.96 -10.74 14.50
C PRO A 196 4.02 -10.41 13.33
N LEU A 197 3.36 -9.25 13.37
CA LEU A 197 2.44 -8.82 12.32
C LEU A 197 3.19 -8.29 11.10
N MET A 198 4.31 -7.60 11.31
CA MET A 198 5.21 -7.19 10.23
C MET A 198 5.79 -8.41 9.49
N GLU A 199 6.23 -9.44 10.22
CA GLU A 199 6.68 -10.71 9.63
C GLU A 199 5.54 -11.42 8.86
N LYS A 200 4.33 -11.44 9.43
CA LYS A 200 3.16 -12.05 8.80
C LYS A 200 2.81 -11.40 7.47
N GLU A 201 2.87 -10.08 7.37
CA GLU A 201 2.61 -9.39 6.12
C GLU A 201 3.71 -9.66 5.08
N ILE A 202 4.99 -9.65 5.47
CA ILE A 202 6.07 -10.00 4.54
C ILE A 202 5.93 -11.43 4.03
N GLN A 203 5.51 -12.35 4.90
CA GLN A 203 5.21 -13.73 4.51
C GLN A 203 4.10 -13.79 3.45
N PHE A 204 3.05 -12.96 3.56
CA PHE A 204 2.04 -12.86 2.51
C PHE A 204 2.65 -12.49 1.14
N TRP A 205 3.55 -11.50 1.08
CA TRP A 205 4.21 -11.11 -0.16
C TRP A 205 5.11 -12.23 -0.70
N MET A 206 5.87 -12.89 0.17
CA MET A 206 6.71 -14.03 -0.17
C MET A 206 5.90 -15.19 -0.78
N ASP A 207 4.78 -15.53 -0.16
CA ASP A 207 3.98 -16.69 -0.59
C ASP A 207 3.13 -16.40 -1.81
N ASN A 208 2.58 -15.19 -1.91
CA ASN A 208 1.52 -14.91 -2.88
C ASN A 208 1.95 -14.02 -4.05
N ARG A 209 3.04 -13.26 -3.89
CA ARG A 209 3.49 -12.25 -4.87
C ARG A 209 4.89 -12.49 -5.41
N SER A 210 5.60 -13.50 -4.89
CA SER A 210 6.88 -13.90 -5.47
C SER A 210 6.71 -14.68 -6.78
N VAL A 211 7.73 -14.58 -7.61
CA VAL A 211 7.92 -15.34 -8.83
C VAL A 211 9.40 -15.70 -8.95
N ASN A 212 9.67 -16.95 -9.30
CA ASN A 212 11.03 -17.42 -9.54
C ASN A 212 11.48 -16.99 -10.94
N ILE A 213 12.63 -16.33 -11.03
CA ILE A 213 13.26 -15.94 -12.28
C ILE A 213 14.67 -16.47 -12.36
N THR A 214 15.19 -16.63 -13.57
CA THR A 214 16.57 -17.02 -13.83
C THR A 214 17.27 -15.90 -14.60
N MET A 215 18.34 -15.35 -14.04
CA MET A 215 19.23 -14.38 -14.70
C MET A 215 20.69 -14.82 -14.56
N ASP A 216 21.40 -14.88 -15.70
CA ASP A 216 22.75 -15.42 -15.87
C ASP A 216 22.97 -16.78 -15.16
N GLY A 217 22.04 -17.70 -15.36
CA GLY A 217 22.12 -19.06 -14.79
C GLY A 217 21.84 -19.17 -13.29
N VAL A 218 21.53 -18.06 -12.61
CA VAL A 218 21.16 -18.07 -11.18
C VAL A 218 19.65 -17.84 -11.05
N SER A 219 18.98 -18.74 -10.34
CA SER A 219 17.56 -18.61 -10.03
C SER A 219 17.32 -18.00 -8.65
N PHE A 220 16.41 -17.04 -8.57
CA PHE A 220 16.00 -16.40 -7.33
C PHE A 220 14.61 -15.79 -7.48
N ASN A 221 14.00 -15.42 -6.35
CA ASN A 221 12.66 -14.85 -6.34
C ASN A 221 12.70 -13.33 -6.44
N MET A 222 11.79 -12.79 -7.25
CA MET A 222 11.42 -11.38 -7.31
C MET A 222 9.92 -11.25 -7.11
N TYR A 223 9.43 -10.02 -6.93
CA TYR A 223 8.03 -9.76 -6.60
C TYR A 223 7.31 -9.05 -7.74
N GLN A 224 6.03 -9.38 -7.91
CA GLN A 224 5.13 -8.73 -8.85
C GLN A 224 3.78 -8.46 -8.20
N TYR A 225 3.11 -7.38 -8.61
CA TYR A 225 1.70 -7.21 -8.30
C TYR A 225 0.90 -8.29 -9.04
N ARG A 226 0.12 -9.07 -8.29
CA ARG A 226 -0.61 -10.23 -8.81
C ARG A 226 -1.82 -10.49 -7.93
N ALA A 227 -2.83 -9.64 -8.07
CA ALA A 227 -4.13 -9.82 -7.46
C ALA A 227 -4.72 -11.18 -7.85
N SER A 228 -5.48 -11.81 -6.95
CA SER A 228 -6.10 -13.12 -7.20
C SER A 228 -7.43 -13.04 -7.94
N SER A 229 -7.93 -11.83 -8.24
CA SER A 229 -9.22 -11.64 -8.90
C SER A 229 -9.12 -11.81 -10.41
N THR A 230 -9.88 -12.74 -10.97
CA THR A 230 -10.03 -12.96 -12.42
C THR A 230 -11.41 -12.52 -12.93
N VAL A 231 -12.08 -11.65 -12.19
CA VAL A 231 -13.42 -11.11 -12.52
C VAL A 231 -13.38 -9.59 -12.47
N PRO A 232 -14.32 -8.89 -13.16
CA PRO A 232 -14.43 -7.44 -13.10
C PRO A 232 -14.45 -6.94 -11.65
N ARG A 233 -13.72 -5.86 -11.37
CA ARG A 233 -13.68 -5.24 -10.04
C ARG A 233 -15.07 -4.71 -9.68
N PRO A 234 -15.64 -5.06 -8.52
CA PRO A 234 -17.01 -4.63 -8.18
C PRO A 234 -17.22 -3.11 -8.19
N GLU A 235 -16.22 -2.34 -7.76
CA GLU A 235 -16.23 -0.88 -7.72
C GLU A 235 -16.05 -0.19 -9.09
N SER A 236 -15.65 -0.95 -10.12
CA SER A 236 -15.45 -0.49 -11.50
C SER A 236 -16.02 -1.48 -12.52
N TYR A 237 -17.07 -2.21 -12.14
CA TYR A 237 -17.54 -3.40 -12.85
C TYR A 237 -17.83 -3.12 -14.33
N ARG A 238 -18.56 -2.04 -14.60
CA ARG A 238 -18.91 -1.62 -15.96
C ARG A 238 -17.67 -1.33 -16.81
N GLN A 239 -16.71 -0.58 -16.27
CA GLN A 239 -15.50 -0.18 -16.98
C GLN A 239 -14.64 -1.40 -17.34
N ASP A 240 -14.48 -2.32 -16.40
CA ASP A 240 -13.70 -3.54 -16.62
C ASP A 240 -14.37 -4.44 -17.68
N VAL A 241 -15.70 -4.61 -17.63
CA VAL A 241 -16.44 -5.39 -18.65
C VAL A 241 -16.30 -4.77 -20.05
N ILE A 242 -16.47 -3.45 -20.18
CA ILE A 242 -16.32 -2.75 -21.47
C ILE A 242 -14.90 -2.93 -22.03
N THR A 243 -13.89 -2.81 -21.17
CA THR A 243 -12.48 -3.01 -21.57
C THR A 243 -12.24 -4.41 -22.14
N ALA A 244 -12.95 -5.41 -21.62
CA ALA A 244 -12.83 -6.81 -22.03
C ALA A 244 -13.78 -7.21 -23.18
N GLU A 245 -14.56 -6.30 -23.76
CA GLU A 245 -15.54 -6.63 -24.83
C GLU A 245 -14.87 -7.22 -26.07
N ASN A 246 -13.68 -6.73 -26.43
CA ASN A 246 -12.94 -7.15 -27.61
C ASN A 246 -12.07 -8.41 -27.40
N ALA A 247 -11.94 -8.90 -26.16
CA ALA A 247 -11.18 -10.11 -25.89
C ALA A 247 -11.89 -11.33 -26.49
N THR A 248 -11.14 -12.16 -27.20
CA THR A 248 -11.68 -13.15 -28.14
C THR A 248 -12.05 -14.47 -27.47
N ASP A 249 -11.38 -14.83 -26.37
CA ASP A 249 -11.68 -16.02 -25.57
C ASP A 249 -11.74 -15.73 -24.05
N ASP A 250 -12.30 -16.69 -23.30
CA ASP A 250 -12.54 -16.54 -21.87
C ASP A 250 -11.24 -16.47 -21.05
N ASN A 251 -10.17 -17.16 -21.45
CA ASN A 251 -8.89 -17.08 -20.72
C ASN A 251 -8.26 -15.70 -20.86
N GLU A 252 -8.34 -15.12 -22.07
CA GLU A 252 -7.88 -13.76 -22.35
C GLU A 252 -8.61 -12.75 -21.46
N LYS A 253 -9.93 -12.90 -21.29
CA LYS A 253 -10.75 -12.09 -20.37
C LYS A 253 -10.34 -12.25 -18.91
N LEU A 254 -10.18 -13.49 -18.45
CA LEU A 254 -9.80 -13.78 -17.06
C LEU A 254 -8.43 -13.17 -16.72
N LEU A 255 -7.46 -13.27 -17.65
CA LEU A 255 -6.14 -12.68 -17.51
C LEU A 255 -6.19 -11.14 -17.54
N LEU A 256 -6.98 -10.56 -18.44
CA LEU A 256 -7.19 -9.11 -18.51
C LEU A 256 -7.74 -8.57 -17.18
N TYR A 257 -8.76 -9.21 -16.60
CA TYR A 257 -9.29 -8.82 -15.29
C TYR A 257 -8.24 -8.95 -14.18
N GLN A 258 -7.39 -9.97 -14.24
CA GLN A 258 -6.30 -10.12 -13.28
C GLN A 258 -5.25 -9.01 -13.40
N ASN A 259 -4.87 -8.64 -14.62
CA ASN A 259 -3.94 -7.54 -14.87
C ASN A 259 -4.51 -6.19 -14.42
N ILE A 260 -5.80 -5.95 -14.68
CA ILE A 260 -6.52 -4.76 -14.20
C ILE A 260 -6.53 -4.70 -12.67
N ALA A 261 -6.90 -5.81 -12.00
CA ALA A 261 -6.92 -5.87 -10.54
C ALA A 261 -5.51 -5.74 -9.93
N SER A 262 -4.48 -6.22 -10.63
CA SER A 262 -3.08 -6.10 -10.21
C SER A 262 -2.54 -4.68 -10.41
N ALA A 263 -2.97 -3.94 -11.44
CA ALA A 263 -2.63 -2.52 -11.59
C ALA A 263 -3.23 -1.69 -10.44
N ALA A 264 -4.44 -2.03 -9.99
CA ALA A 264 -5.03 -1.43 -8.78
C ALA A 264 -4.28 -1.83 -7.50
N GLU A 265 -3.72 -3.05 -7.42
CA GLU A 265 -2.80 -3.45 -6.34
C GLU A 265 -1.49 -2.64 -6.36
N ALA A 266 -1.04 -2.19 -7.55
CA ALA A 266 0.14 -1.35 -7.66
C ALA A 266 -0.07 0.07 -7.13
N GLY A 267 -1.32 0.54 -7.03
CA GLY A 267 -1.65 1.94 -6.76
C GLY A 267 -1.53 2.85 -7.99
N TRP A 268 -1.26 2.27 -9.16
CA TRP A 268 -1.09 2.97 -10.44
C TRP A 268 -2.16 2.49 -11.45
N ASP A 269 -3.44 2.62 -11.08
CA ASP A 269 -4.61 2.31 -11.92
C ASP A 269 -5.20 3.59 -12.57
N PHE A 270 -4.85 3.94 -13.80
CA PHE A 270 -3.95 3.23 -14.72
C PHE A 270 -2.86 4.12 -15.31
N SER A 271 -1.77 3.50 -15.75
CA SER A 271 -0.61 4.13 -16.38
C SER A 271 -0.11 3.26 -17.53
N THR A 272 0.44 3.90 -18.57
CA THR A 272 1.11 3.26 -19.71
C THR A 272 2.31 2.40 -19.30
N ARG A 273 2.78 2.55 -18.05
CA ARG A 273 3.74 1.66 -17.39
C ARG A 273 3.36 0.19 -17.56
N TRP A 274 2.06 -0.12 -17.45
CA TRP A 274 1.54 -1.49 -17.46
C TRP A 274 1.03 -1.97 -18.82
N PHE A 275 0.97 -1.09 -19.82
CA PHE A 275 0.34 -1.40 -21.11
C PHE A 275 1.39 -1.94 -22.09
N ALA A 276 1.09 -3.07 -22.73
CA ALA A 276 1.99 -3.68 -23.70
C ALA A 276 2.18 -2.79 -24.94
N ASP A 277 1.14 -2.05 -25.33
CA ASP A 277 1.14 -1.14 -26.49
C ASP A 277 1.40 0.33 -26.11
N LYS A 278 1.55 0.64 -24.82
CA LYS A 278 1.71 2.01 -24.29
C LYS A 278 0.52 2.95 -24.56
N GLU A 279 -0.63 2.42 -24.95
CA GLU A 279 -1.77 3.22 -25.38
C GLU A 279 -3.08 2.78 -24.72
N SER A 280 -3.40 1.48 -24.76
CA SER A 280 -4.71 0.96 -24.41
C SER A 280 -4.71 0.15 -23.12
N LEU A 281 -5.71 0.39 -22.27
CA LEU A 281 -5.96 -0.45 -21.09
C LEU A 281 -6.24 -1.91 -21.47
N ALA A 282 -6.75 -2.18 -22.67
CA ALA A 282 -6.99 -3.55 -23.14
C ALA A 282 -5.67 -4.36 -23.30
N SER A 283 -4.52 -3.69 -23.41
CA SER A 283 -3.20 -4.30 -23.53
C SER A 283 -2.48 -4.46 -22.18
N VAL A 284 -3.14 -4.18 -21.06
CA VAL A 284 -2.54 -4.22 -19.72
C VAL A 284 -2.01 -5.60 -19.37
N GLU A 285 -0.73 -5.65 -18.97
CA GLU A 285 -0.01 -6.88 -18.66
C GLU A 285 0.76 -6.81 -17.32
N THR A 286 0.18 -6.16 -16.31
CA THR A 286 0.77 -5.95 -14.98
C THR A 286 1.42 -7.21 -14.39
N THR A 287 0.83 -8.39 -14.53
CA THR A 287 1.36 -9.64 -13.97
C THR A 287 2.57 -10.21 -14.73
N ASN A 288 2.94 -9.64 -15.88
CA ASN A 288 4.18 -9.92 -16.60
C ASN A 288 5.31 -8.96 -16.22
N ILE A 289 5.06 -7.97 -15.37
CA ILE A 289 6.04 -6.94 -15.04
C ILE A 289 6.53 -7.17 -13.62
N LEU A 290 7.85 -7.23 -13.45
CA LEU A 290 8.52 -7.06 -12.18
C LEU A 290 8.67 -5.56 -11.93
N PRO A 291 7.93 -4.98 -10.97
CA PRO A 291 7.98 -3.54 -10.72
C PRO A 291 9.18 -3.17 -9.86
N VAL A 292 9.95 -2.18 -10.29
CA VAL A 292 11.13 -1.69 -9.55
C VAL A 292 10.75 -1.18 -8.15
N ASP A 293 9.63 -0.47 -8.05
CA ASP A 293 9.12 0.09 -6.80
C ASP A 293 8.68 -0.97 -5.80
N LEU A 294 7.89 -1.97 -6.21
CA LEU A 294 7.49 -3.08 -5.33
C LEU A 294 8.71 -3.77 -4.72
N ASN A 295 9.69 -4.12 -5.57
CA ASN A 295 10.88 -4.82 -5.12
C ASN A 295 11.77 -3.91 -4.24
N ALA A 296 11.80 -2.60 -4.51
CA ALA A 296 12.45 -1.62 -3.64
C ALA A 296 11.77 -1.54 -2.26
N PHE A 297 10.44 -1.56 -2.20
CA PHE A 297 9.69 -1.57 -0.93
C PHE A 297 9.91 -2.87 -0.15
N ILE A 298 9.92 -4.03 -0.81
CA ILE A 298 10.26 -5.29 -0.12
C ILE A 298 11.68 -5.24 0.45
N CYS A 299 12.66 -4.75 -0.32
CA CYS A 299 14.02 -4.55 0.14
C CYS A 299 14.09 -3.64 1.38
N TYR A 300 13.32 -2.55 1.37
CA TYR A 300 13.21 -1.64 2.51
C TYR A 300 12.65 -2.33 3.75
N ASN A 301 11.59 -3.11 3.56
CA ASN A 301 10.92 -3.84 4.62
C ASN A 301 11.84 -4.88 5.27
N LEU A 302 12.62 -5.62 4.47
CA LEU A 302 13.61 -6.57 4.98
C LEU A 302 14.68 -5.87 5.85
N HIS A 303 15.14 -4.70 5.39
CA HIS A 303 16.14 -3.92 6.13
C HIS A 303 15.57 -3.38 7.46
N ILE A 304 14.37 -2.79 7.42
CA ILE A 304 13.70 -2.28 8.62
C ILE A 304 13.42 -3.41 9.61
N LEU A 305 12.91 -4.55 9.15
CA LEU A 305 12.63 -5.71 10.02
C LEU A 305 13.88 -6.15 10.76
N GLY A 306 14.99 -6.31 10.05
CA GLY A 306 16.29 -6.64 10.65
C GLY A 306 16.69 -5.63 11.72
N ASN A 307 16.61 -4.33 11.40
CA ASN A 307 16.96 -3.26 12.32
C ASN A 307 16.05 -3.23 13.57
N LEU A 308 14.73 -3.34 13.40
CA LEU A 308 13.78 -3.30 14.52
C LEU A 308 13.93 -4.49 15.46
N HIS A 309 14.13 -5.70 14.93
CA HIS A 309 14.46 -6.88 15.76
C HIS A 309 15.74 -6.65 16.57
N GLY A 310 16.79 -6.07 15.97
CA GLY A 310 18.02 -5.74 16.67
C GLY A 310 17.83 -4.67 17.75
N GLU A 311 17.02 -3.65 17.49
CA GLU A 311 16.75 -2.55 18.42
C GLU A 311 15.94 -2.96 19.67
N VAL A 312 14.96 -3.86 19.52
CA VAL A 312 14.22 -4.42 20.67
C VAL A 312 14.98 -5.53 21.37
N GLY A 313 15.77 -6.33 20.64
CA GLY A 313 16.62 -7.40 21.19
C GLY A 313 17.61 -6.89 22.23
N LYS A 314 18.18 -5.69 22.01
CA LYS A 314 19.07 -4.99 22.96
C LYS A 314 18.36 -4.51 24.23
N PHE A 315 17.06 -4.24 24.18
CA PHE A 315 16.28 -3.63 25.27
C PHE A 315 15.68 -4.65 26.25
N SER A 316 15.38 -5.86 25.78
CA SER A 316 14.77 -6.95 26.57
C SER A 316 15.66 -7.49 27.73
N THR A 317 16.83 -6.90 27.99
CA THR A 317 17.74 -7.28 29.08
C THR A 317 17.58 -6.44 30.36
N VAL A 318 16.69 -5.43 30.40
CA VAL A 318 16.61 -4.49 31.54
C VAL A 318 15.25 -4.51 32.27
N LEU A 319 15.19 -5.35 33.30
CA LEU A 319 14.53 -5.21 34.61
C LEU A 319 13.03 -4.86 34.79
N PHE A 320 12.25 -4.48 33.78
CA PHE A 320 10.79 -4.29 33.95
C PHE A 320 10.02 -4.75 32.71
N SER A 321 10.00 -6.07 32.48
CA SER A 321 9.09 -6.65 31.49
C SER A 321 7.73 -6.96 32.15
N PRO A 322 6.59 -6.56 31.55
CA PRO A 322 5.29 -7.04 31.97
C PRO A 322 5.20 -8.55 31.73
N SER A 323 5.44 -9.34 32.79
CA SER A 323 5.11 -10.75 33.03
C SER A 323 5.32 -11.85 31.96
N ASN A 324 5.63 -11.57 30.70
CA ASN A 324 5.63 -12.56 29.62
C ASN A 324 6.87 -12.56 28.70
N CYS A 325 7.86 -11.67 28.89
CA CYS A 325 9.08 -11.66 28.05
C CYS A 325 10.28 -12.20 28.84
N GLU A 326 10.54 -13.51 28.72
CA GLU A 326 11.73 -14.17 29.27
C GLU A 326 12.99 -13.90 28.42
N VAL A 327 14.17 -14.13 29.00
CA VAL A 327 15.51 -14.03 28.37
C VAL A 327 15.60 -14.66 26.96
N ASN A 328 14.79 -15.68 26.68
CA ASN A 328 14.69 -16.34 25.38
C ASN A 328 14.20 -15.41 24.24
N CYS A 329 13.43 -14.36 24.55
CA CYS A 329 12.92 -13.42 23.55
C CYS A 329 14.01 -12.48 23.03
N SER A 330 14.95 -12.06 23.89
CA SER A 330 16.10 -11.23 23.48
C SER A 330 17.01 -11.97 22.50
N LEU A 331 17.38 -13.22 22.82
CA LEU A 331 18.16 -14.09 21.95
C LEU A 331 17.43 -14.40 20.63
N GLY A 332 16.11 -14.64 20.68
CA GLY A 332 15.30 -14.86 19.48
C GLY A 332 15.27 -13.65 18.55
N ASN A 333 15.17 -12.44 19.11
CA ASN A 333 15.18 -11.20 18.32
C ASN A 333 16.55 -10.90 17.70
N GLU A 334 17.66 -11.15 18.39
CA GLU A 334 18.99 -10.99 17.80
C GLU A 334 19.22 -11.96 16.63
N GLN A 335 18.79 -13.22 16.77
CA GLN A 335 18.86 -14.20 15.69
C GLN A 335 18.00 -13.75 14.49
N LYS A 336 16.76 -13.32 14.73
CA LYS A 336 15.87 -12.81 13.68
C LYS A 336 16.45 -11.57 12.98
N SER A 337 17.06 -10.65 13.74
CA SER A 337 17.79 -9.50 13.19
C SER A 337 18.84 -9.96 12.17
N ASN A 338 19.71 -10.90 12.57
CA ASN A 338 20.75 -11.43 11.69
C ASN A 338 20.17 -12.14 10.45
N THR A 339 19.08 -12.89 10.61
CA THR A 339 18.40 -13.56 9.49
C THR A 339 17.86 -12.54 8.48
N TRP A 340 17.10 -11.53 8.94
CA TRP A 340 16.51 -10.52 8.07
C TRP A 340 17.56 -9.63 7.40
N ILE A 341 18.61 -9.22 8.11
CA ILE A 341 19.72 -8.46 7.53
C ILE A 341 20.47 -9.29 6.47
N THR A 342 20.68 -10.59 6.72
CA THR A 342 21.30 -11.48 5.73
C THR A 342 20.45 -11.60 4.46
N GLU A 343 19.13 -11.74 4.61
CA GLU A 343 18.24 -11.79 3.45
C GLU A 343 18.17 -10.45 2.72
N TYR A 344 18.14 -9.31 3.44
CA TYR A 344 18.23 -7.98 2.85
C TYR A 344 19.48 -7.83 1.98
N ILE A 345 20.67 -8.20 2.48
CA ILE A 345 21.92 -8.09 1.72
C ILE A 345 21.88 -8.94 0.44
N LYS A 346 21.39 -10.18 0.54
CA LYS A 346 21.21 -11.07 -0.62
C LYS A 346 20.19 -10.51 -1.60
N PHE A 347 19.05 -10.03 -1.11
CA PHE A 347 17.98 -9.48 -1.92
C PHE A 347 18.44 -8.23 -2.66
N ARG A 348 19.13 -7.31 -2.00
CA ARG A 348 19.70 -6.10 -2.61
C ARG A 348 20.66 -6.41 -3.75
N GLY A 349 21.52 -7.42 -3.60
CA GLY A 349 22.39 -7.86 -4.70
C GLY A 349 21.62 -8.41 -5.90
N ARG A 350 20.52 -9.16 -5.66
CA ARG A 350 19.63 -9.64 -6.72
C ARG A 350 18.81 -8.51 -7.34
N PHE A 351 18.35 -7.56 -6.53
CA PHE A 351 17.62 -6.37 -6.96
C PHE A 351 18.45 -5.56 -7.94
N GLU A 352 19.69 -5.26 -7.56
CA GLU A 352 20.62 -4.52 -8.42
C GLU A 352 20.79 -5.20 -9.79
N LYS A 353 21.01 -6.52 -9.77
CA LYS A 353 21.16 -7.33 -10.97
C LYS A 353 19.93 -7.29 -11.89
N VAL A 354 18.72 -7.23 -11.32
CA VAL A 354 17.49 -7.27 -12.10
C VAL A 354 17.11 -5.90 -12.61
N PHE A 355 17.25 -4.84 -11.80
CA PHE A 355 16.59 -3.57 -12.08
C PHE A 355 17.53 -2.49 -12.59
N TYR A 356 18.81 -2.48 -12.21
CA TYR A 356 19.73 -1.44 -12.68
C TYR A 356 20.23 -1.75 -14.09
N VAL A 357 20.05 -0.81 -15.01
CA VAL A 357 20.48 -0.93 -16.40
C VAL A 357 21.63 0.04 -16.62
N GLU A 358 22.86 -0.47 -16.66
CA GLU A 358 24.10 0.33 -16.78
C GLU A 358 24.07 1.30 -17.98
N GLU A 359 23.65 0.82 -19.15
CA GLU A 359 23.58 1.64 -20.37
C GLU A 359 22.55 2.77 -20.28
N ALA A 360 21.47 2.55 -19.53
CA ALA A 360 20.39 3.50 -19.35
C ALA A 360 20.48 4.28 -18.02
N LYS A 361 21.52 4.04 -17.22
CA LYS A 361 21.87 4.79 -16.00
C LYS A 361 20.69 4.95 -15.02
N GLY A 362 20.00 3.85 -14.72
CA GLY A 362 18.85 3.91 -13.81
C GLY A 362 18.25 2.55 -13.51
N TRP A 363 17.26 2.54 -12.61
CA TRP A 363 16.49 1.34 -12.28
C TRP A 363 15.16 1.30 -13.03
N TYR A 364 14.86 0.16 -13.66
CA TYR A 364 13.72 0.05 -14.57
C TYR A 364 12.95 -1.25 -14.34
N ASP A 365 11.64 -1.21 -14.54
CA ASP A 365 10.81 -2.40 -14.53
C ASP A 365 11.30 -3.44 -15.54
N TYR A 366 11.21 -4.73 -15.17
CA TYR A 366 11.60 -5.83 -16.03
C TYR A 366 10.38 -6.64 -16.47
N ASN A 367 10.19 -6.80 -17.78
CA ASN A 367 9.07 -7.57 -18.32
C ASN A 367 9.48 -9.04 -18.55
N LEU A 368 8.78 -9.96 -17.86
CA LEU A 368 9.01 -11.40 -17.88
C LEU A 368 8.73 -12.04 -19.24
N ARG A 369 7.77 -11.50 -20.00
CA ARG A 369 7.36 -12.01 -21.31
C ARG A 369 8.35 -11.60 -22.40
N SER A 370 8.69 -10.31 -22.49
CA SER A 370 9.62 -9.81 -23.50
C SER A 370 11.09 -10.01 -23.12
N LYS A 371 11.38 -10.26 -21.83
CA LYS A 371 12.73 -10.34 -21.25
C LYS A 371 13.52 -9.04 -21.47
N LYS A 372 12.84 -7.90 -21.35
CA LYS A 372 13.42 -6.57 -21.55
C LYS A 372 12.99 -5.61 -20.44
N HIS A 373 13.86 -4.65 -20.15
CA HIS A 373 13.56 -3.51 -19.31
C HIS A 373 12.73 -2.47 -20.06
N ASN A 374 11.82 -1.81 -19.34
CA ASN A 374 11.15 -0.61 -19.82
C ASN A 374 11.96 0.63 -19.41
N THR A 375 12.80 1.14 -20.31
CA THR A 375 13.70 2.27 -20.03
C THR A 375 13.06 3.66 -20.19
N GLU A 376 11.74 3.72 -20.33
CA GLU A 376 11.01 4.98 -20.28
C GLU A 376 10.97 5.55 -18.86
N PHE A 377 10.81 6.87 -18.77
CA PHE A 377 10.60 7.53 -17.49
C PHE A 377 9.27 7.13 -16.83
N TYR A 378 9.37 6.63 -15.60
CA TYR A 378 8.30 6.57 -14.61
C TYR A 378 8.91 6.89 -13.25
N ALA A 379 8.21 7.64 -12.40
CA ALA A 379 8.74 8.10 -11.10
C ALA A 379 9.17 6.93 -10.17
N SER A 380 8.67 5.72 -10.40
CA SER A 380 9.08 4.49 -9.71
C SER A 380 10.58 4.20 -9.81
N MET A 381 11.26 4.67 -10.87
CA MET A 381 12.71 4.49 -11.01
C MET A 381 13.53 5.15 -9.90
N ALA A 382 12.96 6.13 -9.20
CA ALA A 382 13.59 6.79 -8.05
C ALA A 382 13.28 6.11 -6.71
N ALA A 383 12.37 5.14 -6.67
CA ALA A 383 12.04 4.40 -5.44
C ALA A 383 13.27 3.79 -4.76
N PRO A 384 14.27 3.23 -5.48
CA PRO A 384 15.48 2.67 -4.87
C PRO A 384 16.32 3.69 -4.09
N LEU A 385 16.31 4.97 -4.49
CA LEU A 385 16.98 6.03 -3.73
C LEU A 385 16.32 6.23 -2.37
N TYR A 386 14.99 6.31 -2.37
CA TYR A 386 14.21 6.51 -1.16
C TYR A 386 14.31 5.29 -0.21
N THR A 387 14.24 4.08 -0.73
CA THR A 387 14.34 2.84 0.07
C THR A 387 15.78 2.43 0.41
N GLN A 388 16.76 3.12 -0.18
CA GLN A 388 18.19 2.75 -0.14
C GLN A 388 18.43 1.30 -0.57
N CYS A 389 17.66 0.80 -1.54
CA CYS A 389 17.85 -0.55 -2.09
C CYS A 389 18.91 -0.56 -3.21
N TYR A 390 20.10 -0.08 -2.87
CA TYR A 390 21.27 -0.09 -3.73
C TYR A 390 22.51 -0.08 -2.83
N ASP A 391 23.71 -0.28 -3.38
CA ASP A 391 24.93 -0.16 -2.58
C ASP A 391 25.15 1.30 -2.16
N PRO A 392 25.10 1.65 -0.85
CA PRO A 392 25.25 3.03 -0.40
C PRO A 392 26.63 3.62 -0.68
N LEU A 393 27.65 2.77 -0.90
CA LEU A 393 28.99 3.22 -1.29
C LEU A 393 29.07 3.57 -2.78
N SER A 394 28.07 3.21 -3.57
CA SER A 394 27.99 3.49 -4.99
C SER A 394 27.38 4.88 -5.23
N THR A 395 28.10 5.94 -4.88
CA THR A 395 27.65 7.33 -5.09
C THR A 395 27.31 7.62 -6.56
N SER A 396 28.01 6.95 -7.49
CA SER A 396 27.80 7.09 -8.93
C SER A 396 26.37 6.82 -9.38
N LYS A 397 25.62 5.91 -8.73
CA LYS A 397 24.26 5.54 -9.17
C LYS A 397 23.24 6.61 -8.88
N THR A 398 23.46 7.36 -7.80
CA THR A 398 22.60 8.51 -7.45
C THR A 398 22.82 9.62 -8.48
N ASP A 399 24.09 9.88 -8.82
CA ASP A 399 24.47 10.86 -9.84
C ASP A 399 23.99 10.44 -11.24
N ASP A 400 24.15 9.17 -11.61
CA ASP A 400 23.69 8.60 -12.88
C ASP A 400 22.18 8.80 -13.05
N LEU A 401 21.39 8.45 -12.03
CA LEU A 401 19.95 8.64 -12.08
C LEU A 401 19.57 10.12 -12.13
N TYR A 402 20.19 10.98 -11.31
CA TYR A 402 19.93 12.42 -11.35
C TYR A 402 20.17 13.02 -12.74
N ASN A 403 21.35 12.73 -13.31
CA ASN A 403 21.72 13.19 -14.65
C ASN A 403 20.77 12.64 -15.70
N LYS A 404 20.30 11.39 -15.54
CA LYS A 404 19.32 10.80 -16.46
C LYS A 404 17.96 11.48 -16.39
N LEU A 405 17.48 11.80 -15.19
CA LEU A 405 16.23 12.54 -14.99
C LEU A 405 16.32 13.96 -15.57
N GLU A 406 17.48 14.61 -15.43
CA GLU A 406 17.77 15.91 -16.06
C GLU A 406 17.78 15.81 -17.59
N GLU A 407 18.46 14.81 -18.17
CA GLU A 407 18.48 14.53 -19.61
C GLU A 407 17.07 14.29 -20.17
N MET A 408 16.23 13.56 -19.43
CA MET A 408 14.83 13.30 -19.79
C MET A 408 13.93 14.54 -19.63
N GLY A 409 14.45 15.65 -19.09
CA GLY A 409 13.71 16.89 -18.87
C GLY A 409 12.67 16.81 -17.74
N VAL A 410 12.81 15.85 -16.83
CA VAL A 410 11.85 15.60 -15.73
C VAL A 410 11.75 16.81 -14.80
N PHE A 411 12.86 17.54 -14.61
CA PHE A 411 12.90 18.73 -13.76
C PHE A 411 12.43 20.03 -14.45
N ASN A 412 12.10 19.99 -15.74
CA ASN A 412 11.60 21.17 -16.46
C ASN A 412 10.12 21.48 -16.15
N PHE A 413 9.43 20.57 -15.47
CA PHE A 413 8.03 20.74 -15.07
C PHE A 413 7.95 21.61 -13.81
N THR A 414 7.43 22.84 -13.95
CA THR A 414 7.34 23.82 -12.85
C THR A 414 6.44 23.37 -11.69
N GLY A 415 5.49 22.47 -11.95
CA GLY A 415 4.56 21.93 -10.95
C GLY A 415 5.07 20.70 -10.19
N GLY A 416 6.30 20.24 -10.44
CA GLY A 416 6.88 19.04 -9.84
C GLY A 416 7.06 17.88 -10.84
N ILE A 417 7.36 16.69 -10.30
CA ILE A 417 7.72 15.52 -11.11
C ILE A 417 6.46 14.91 -11.77
N PRO A 418 6.45 14.70 -13.10
CA PRO A 418 5.34 14.05 -13.79
C PRO A 418 5.23 12.55 -13.48
N THR A 419 4.05 11.96 -13.66
CA THR A 419 3.81 10.53 -13.36
C THR A 419 3.96 9.61 -14.59
N ARG A 420 3.73 10.16 -15.80
CA ARG A 420 3.66 9.51 -17.12
C ARG A 420 2.66 8.37 -17.30
#